data_AF-A0A7Y6PKM2-F1
#
_entry.id   AF-A0A7Y6PKM2-F1
#
_cell.length_a   1.000
_cell.length_b   1.000
_cell.length_c   1.000
_cell.angle_alpha   90.00
_cell.angle_beta   90.00
_cell.angle_gamma   90.00
#
_symmetry.space_group_name_H-M   'P 1'
#
loop_
_entity.id
_entity.type
_entity.pdbx_description
1 polymer ?
#
loop_
_entity_poly.entity_id
_entity_poly.type
_entity_poly.pdbx_seq_one_letter_code
_entity_poly.pdbx_strand_id
1 'polypeptide(L)'
;MGASGVAAAGGSPGSLGVGAEFQLSGFGGASVNYDAGDFHVGGFLGFHDPEGDDNTEFDLGARFYYHVHSTAMSDFGVGGSFSVVNVPGPTPADPEARDTGVFIEPGVQLRVFLASNVAVSANVGLSIGVVDASGVDVTGQTIGGGLHYYFF
;
A
#
# COMPACT_ATOMS: atom_id res chain seq x y z
N MET A 1 42.80 -6.33 10.57
CA MET A 1 41.90 -5.16 10.53
C MET A 1 40.53 -5.68 10.15
N GLY A 2 39.63 -5.88 11.12
CA GLY A 2 38.27 -6.33 10.86
C GLY A 2 37.44 -5.12 10.44
N ALA A 3 36.83 -5.18 9.26
CA ALA A 3 35.82 -4.20 8.89
C ALA A 3 34.66 -4.34 9.89
N SER A 4 34.47 -3.34 10.76
CA SER A 4 33.23 -3.27 11.54
C SER A 4 32.11 -3.05 10.53
N GLY A 5 31.28 -4.07 10.32
CA GLY A 5 30.07 -3.94 9.52
C GLY A 5 29.26 -2.78 10.07
N VAL A 6 29.21 -1.69 9.32
CA VAL A 6 28.16 -0.70 9.52
C VAL A 6 26.86 -1.47 9.36
N ALA A 7 26.07 -1.54 10.44
CA ALA A 7 24.71 -2.07 10.33
C ALA A 7 24.07 -1.31 9.17
N ALA A 8 23.67 -2.04 8.12
CA ALA A 8 22.93 -1.42 7.03
C ALA A 8 21.71 -0.75 7.68
N ALA A 9 21.65 0.57 7.50
CA ALA A 9 20.44 1.35 7.68
C ALA A 9 19.25 0.59 7.07
N GLY A 10 18.09 0.66 7.72
CA GLY A 10 16.92 -0.03 7.19
C GLY A 10 16.60 0.46 5.77
N GLY A 11 16.19 -0.48 4.90
CA GLY A 11 16.01 -0.22 3.47
C GLY A 11 17.32 -0.38 2.68
N SER A 12 17.90 -1.59 2.70
CA SER A 12 19.05 -1.88 1.83
C SER A 12 18.58 -1.94 0.37
N PRO A 13 19.31 -1.30 -0.57
CA PRO A 13 19.05 -1.49 -1.99
C PRO A 13 19.06 -2.98 -2.35
N GLY A 14 18.06 -3.41 -3.11
CA GLY A 14 17.85 -4.81 -3.50
C GLY A 14 17.08 -5.66 -2.48
N SER A 15 16.60 -5.08 -1.38
CA SER A 15 15.87 -5.84 -0.36
C SER A 15 14.40 -6.06 -0.71
N LEU A 16 13.84 -7.17 -0.21
CA LEU A 16 12.43 -7.51 -0.32
C LEU A 16 11.75 -7.42 1.04
N GLY A 17 10.75 -6.56 1.16
CA GLY A 17 9.87 -6.44 2.31
C GLY A 17 8.63 -7.32 2.15
N VAL A 18 8.21 -7.99 3.22
CA VAL A 18 6.91 -8.67 3.30
C VAL A 18 6.18 -8.20 4.55
N GLY A 19 4.88 -7.98 4.46
CA GLY A 19 4.08 -7.61 5.62
C GLY A 19 2.64 -7.29 5.28
N ALA A 20 2.15 -6.16 5.79
CA ALA A 20 0.79 -5.70 5.55
C ALA A 20 0.76 -4.21 5.20
N GLU A 21 -0.22 -3.83 4.39
CA GLU A 21 -0.51 -2.44 3.99
C GLU A 21 -1.99 -2.13 4.14
N PHE A 22 -2.29 -0.89 4.48
CA PHE A 22 -3.60 -0.27 4.45
C PHE A 22 -3.54 1.04 3.64
N GLN A 23 -4.40 1.15 2.65
CA GLN A 23 -4.47 2.28 1.70
C GLN A 23 -5.38 3.40 2.19
N LEU A 24 -5.32 4.54 1.49
CA LEU A 24 -6.13 5.72 1.80
C LEU A 24 -7.62 5.51 1.51
N SER A 25 -7.92 4.65 0.55
CA SER A 25 -9.25 4.17 0.16
C SER A 25 -9.88 3.22 1.17
N GLY A 26 -9.13 2.78 2.18
CA GLY A 26 -9.60 1.84 3.19
C GLY A 26 -9.36 0.37 2.86
N PHE A 27 -8.77 0.07 1.70
CA PHE A 27 -8.41 -1.28 1.29
C PHE A 27 -7.02 -1.68 1.75
N GLY A 28 -6.75 -2.96 1.91
CA GLY A 28 -5.47 -3.39 2.43
C GLY A 28 -5.36 -4.89 2.61
N GLY A 29 -4.15 -5.34 2.89
CA GLY A 29 -3.91 -6.77 3.10
C GLY A 29 -2.43 -7.13 3.11
N ALA A 30 -2.16 -8.38 2.77
CA ALA A 30 -0.80 -8.90 2.71
C ALA A 30 -0.01 -8.19 1.61
N SER A 31 1.21 -7.76 1.91
CA SER A 31 1.98 -6.89 1.04
C SER A 31 3.40 -7.39 0.79
N VAL A 32 3.92 -7.04 -0.37
CA VAL A 32 5.33 -7.20 -0.74
C VAL A 32 5.85 -5.86 -1.24
N ASN A 33 7.07 -5.51 -0.83
CA ASN A 33 7.80 -4.34 -1.27
C ASN A 33 9.18 -4.75 -1.79
N TYR A 34 9.63 -4.10 -2.84
CA TYR A 34 11.00 -4.14 -3.32
C TYR A 34 11.62 -2.75 -3.15
N ASP A 35 12.75 -2.70 -2.47
CA ASP A 35 13.51 -1.47 -2.24
C ASP A 35 14.70 -1.38 -3.20
N ALA A 36 14.71 -0.35 -4.04
CA ALA A 36 15.78 -0.10 -5.01
C ALA A 36 16.81 0.93 -4.52
N GLY A 37 16.70 1.42 -3.28
CA GLY A 37 17.52 2.49 -2.70
C GLY A 37 16.92 3.87 -2.93
N ASP A 38 16.80 4.30 -4.19
CA ASP A 38 16.26 5.63 -4.52
C ASP A 38 14.73 5.65 -4.57
N PHE A 39 14.11 4.48 -4.70
CA PHE A 39 12.67 4.30 -4.71
C PHE A 39 12.33 2.95 -4.15
N HIS A 40 11.06 2.75 -3.82
CA HIS A 40 10.52 1.43 -3.61
C HIS A 40 9.21 1.27 -4.38
N VAL A 41 8.92 0.02 -4.71
CA VAL A 41 7.71 -0.40 -5.41
C VAL A 41 7.16 -1.62 -4.71
N GLY A 42 5.85 -1.78 -4.69
CA GLY A 42 5.25 -2.95 -4.08
C GLY A 42 3.84 -3.19 -4.51
N GLY A 43 3.27 -4.25 -3.97
CA GLY A 43 1.87 -4.59 -4.13
C GLY A 43 1.28 -5.15 -2.87
N PHE A 44 -0.03 -5.31 -2.86
CA PHE A 44 -0.77 -5.97 -1.79
C PHE A 44 -1.99 -6.68 -2.35
N LEU A 45 -2.43 -7.69 -1.61
CA LEU A 45 -3.65 -8.45 -1.85
C LEU A 45 -4.49 -8.43 -0.57
N GLY A 46 -5.68 -7.86 -0.68
CA GLY A 46 -6.75 -7.94 0.32
C GLY A 46 -7.73 -9.05 -0.04
N PHE A 47 -8.24 -9.70 0.99
CA PHE A 47 -9.32 -10.67 0.88
C PHE A 47 -10.25 -10.47 2.07
N HIS A 48 -11.53 -10.33 1.79
CA HIS A 48 -12.55 -10.14 2.80
C HIS A 48 -13.78 -10.95 2.40
N ASP A 49 -14.38 -11.70 3.33
CA ASP A 49 -15.55 -12.53 3.09
C ASP A 49 -16.61 -12.24 4.17
N PRO A 50 -17.31 -11.11 4.06
CA PRO A 50 -18.37 -10.74 4.99
C PRO A 50 -19.56 -11.71 4.91
N GLU A 51 -20.29 -11.89 6.02
CA GLU A 51 -21.44 -12.80 6.07
C GLU A 51 -22.49 -12.46 4.97
N GLY A 52 -22.84 -13.45 4.14
CA GLY A 52 -23.80 -13.30 3.04
C GLY A 52 -23.50 -14.27 1.89
N ASP A 53 -24.49 -14.53 1.04
CA ASP A 53 -24.26 -15.25 -0.22
C ASP A 53 -23.52 -14.33 -1.19
N ASP A 54 -22.52 -14.87 -1.91
CA ASP A 54 -21.72 -14.16 -2.91
C ASP A 54 -21.23 -12.79 -2.45
N ASN A 55 -20.58 -12.75 -1.28
CA ASN A 55 -20.10 -11.50 -0.67
C ASN A 55 -18.58 -11.37 -0.64
N THR A 56 -17.85 -12.34 -1.22
CA THR A 56 -16.39 -12.32 -1.25
C THR A 56 -15.85 -11.10 -2.00
N GLU A 57 -14.95 -10.37 -1.37
CA GLU A 57 -14.28 -9.16 -1.85
C GLU A 57 -12.78 -9.42 -1.99
N PHE A 58 -12.19 -8.85 -3.04
CA PHE A 58 -10.76 -8.88 -3.27
C PHE A 58 -10.25 -7.49 -3.60
N ASP A 59 -9.10 -7.16 -3.03
CA ASP A 59 -8.38 -5.93 -3.32
C ASP A 59 -7.02 -6.28 -3.89
N LEU A 60 -6.68 -5.72 -5.04
CA LEU A 60 -5.35 -5.82 -5.59
C LEU A 60 -4.82 -4.42 -5.84
N GLY A 61 -3.64 -4.12 -5.33
CA GLY A 61 -3.03 -2.83 -5.62
C GLY A 61 -1.53 -2.86 -5.72
N ALA A 62 -1.02 -1.81 -6.35
CA ALA A 62 0.38 -1.53 -6.56
C ALA A 62 0.73 -0.16 -5.99
N ARG A 63 1.99 0.02 -5.61
CA ARG A 63 2.52 1.22 -4.95
C ARG A 63 3.87 1.57 -5.51
N PHE A 64 4.13 2.85 -5.65
CA PHE A 64 5.44 3.38 -6.01
C PHE A 64 5.72 4.66 -5.25
N TYR A 65 6.89 4.74 -4.64
CA TYR A 65 7.36 5.97 -3.98
C TYR A 65 8.83 6.21 -4.30
N TYR A 66 9.12 7.41 -4.75
CA TYR A 66 10.47 7.90 -4.95
C TYR A 66 10.94 8.59 -3.68
N HIS A 67 12.12 8.23 -3.17
CA HIS A 67 12.68 8.82 -1.96
C HIS A 67 13.24 10.22 -2.25
N VAL A 68 12.60 11.24 -1.69
CA VAL A 68 13.06 12.64 -1.78
C VAL A 68 14.08 12.94 -0.69
N HIS A 69 13.97 12.25 0.45
CA HIS A 69 14.94 12.31 1.53
C HIS A 69 15.07 10.95 2.19
N SER A 70 16.28 10.47 2.42
CA SER A 70 16.56 9.19 3.07
C SER A 70 17.70 9.35 4.08
N THR A 71 17.55 8.67 5.21
CA THR A 71 18.54 8.61 6.30
C THR A 71 18.76 7.16 6.70
N ALA A 72 19.60 6.93 7.69
CA ALA A 72 19.82 5.58 8.18
C ALA A 72 18.58 4.89 8.79
N MET A 73 17.58 5.68 9.20
CA MET A 73 16.44 5.21 9.99
C MET A 73 15.09 5.63 9.41
N SER A 74 15.07 6.39 8.32
CA SER A 74 13.80 6.87 7.75
C SER A 74 13.94 7.34 6.32
N ASP A 75 12.86 7.12 5.56
CA ASP A 75 12.66 7.68 4.23
C ASP A 75 11.42 8.57 4.20
N PHE A 76 11.54 9.66 3.46
CA PHE A 76 10.44 10.48 3.03
C PHE A 76 10.35 10.42 1.51
N GLY A 77 9.23 9.93 1.01
CA GLY A 77 9.00 9.73 -0.41
C GLY A 77 7.73 10.39 -0.93
N VAL A 78 7.73 10.66 -2.23
CA VAL A 78 6.58 11.14 -2.98
C VAL A 78 6.22 10.09 -4.02
N GLY A 79 4.94 9.85 -4.21
CA GLY A 79 4.47 8.85 -5.14
C GLY A 79 2.99 8.60 -4.97
N GLY A 80 2.62 7.33 -4.93
CA GLY A 80 1.24 6.96 -4.72
C GLY A 80 0.96 5.50 -4.96
N SER A 81 -0.32 5.20 -5.02
CA SER A 81 -0.82 3.86 -5.22
C SER A 81 -1.89 3.81 -6.30
N PHE A 82 -2.14 2.59 -6.77
CA PHE A 82 -3.24 2.25 -7.62
C PHE A 82 -3.83 0.94 -7.13
N SER A 83 -5.16 0.83 -7.05
CA SER A 83 -5.83 -0.39 -6.65
C SER A 83 -7.10 -0.64 -7.45
N VAL A 84 -7.43 -1.92 -7.60
CA VAL A 84 -8.68 -2.41 -8.16
C VAL A 84 -9.35 -3.26 -7.10
N VAL A 85 -10.63 -3.04 -6.89
CA VAL A 85 -11.44 -3.75 -5.90
C VAL A 85 -12.69 -4.29 -6.54
N ASN A 86 -13.15 -5.43 -6.05
CA ASN A 86 -14.45 -5.97 -6.38
C ASN A 86 -15.34 -5.91 -5.14
N VAL A 87 -16.44 -5.17 -5.23
CA VAL A 87 -17.40 -4.99 -4.12
C VAL A 87 -18.81 -5.39 -4.57
N PRO A 88 -19.69 -5.79 -3.65
CA PRO A 88 -21.10 -6.01 -3.95
C PRO A 88 -21.74 -4.76 -4.56
N GLY A 89 -22.54 -4.94 -5.60
CA GLY A 89 -23.23 -3.86 -6.30
C GLY A 89 -24.32 -3.21 -5.43
N PRO A 90 -24.67 -1.94 -5.69
CA PRO A 90 -25.57 -1.17 -4.81
C PRO A 90 -27.04 -1.54 -4.95
N THR A 91 -27.40 -2.49 -5.81
CA THR A 91 -28.79 -2.74 -6.21
C THR A 91 -29.37 -3.92 -5.43
N PRO A 92 -30.36 -3.71 -4.53
CA PRO A 92 -31.00 -4.82 -3.80
C PRO A 92 -31.78 -5.80 -4.67
N ALA A 93 -31.98 -5.47 -5.95
CA ALA A 93 -32.71 -6.29 -6.91
C ALA A 93 -31.86 -7.41 -7.53
N ASP A 94 -30.53 -7.34 -7.38
CA ASP A 94 -29.60 -8.35 -7.87
C ASP A 94 -28.48 -8.53 -6.84
N PRO A 95 -28.62 -9.48 -5.90
CA PRO A 95 -27.60 -9.73 -4.86
C PRO A 95 -26.31 -10.32 -5.44
N GLU A 96 -26.32 -10.78 -6.70
CA GLU A 96 -25.12 -11.27 -7.40
C GLU A 96 -24.39 -10.15 -8.15
N ALA A 97 -24.97 -8.94 -8.24
CA ALA A 97 -24.35 -7.81 -8.93
C ALA A 97 -23.04 -7.44 -8.25
N ARG A 98 -21.99 -7.22 -9.06
CA ARG A 98 -20.66 -6.83 -8.60
C ARG A 98 -20.23 -5.56 -9.29
N ASP A 99 -19.65 -4.67 -8.50
CA ASP A 99 -19.05 -3.43 -8.97
C ASP A 99 -17.53 -3.53 -8.93
N THR A 100 -16.88 -3.02 -9.97
CA THR A 100 -15.42 -2.87 -10.00
C THR A 100 -15.04 -1.43 -9.72
N GLY A 101 -14.34 -1.23 -8.60
CA GLY A 101 -13.76 0.04 -8.21
C GLY A 101 -12.31 0.15 -8.65
N VAL A 102 -11.91 1.33 -9.12
CA VAL A 102 -10.51 1.66 -9.42
C VAL A 102 -10.13 2.91 -8.64
N PHE A 103 -9.05 2.82 -7.86
CA PHE A 103 -8.56 3.89 -7.01
C PHE A 103 -7.14 4.29 -7.39
N ILE A 104 -6.89 5.59 -7.42
CA ILE A 104 -5.56 6.18 -7.59
C ILE A 104 -5.32 7.08 -6.39
N GLU A 105 -4.19 6.89 -5.72
CA GLU A 105 -3.88 7.58 -4.47
C GLU A 105 -2.53 8.29 -4.53
N PRO A 106 -2.44 9.49 -5.12
CA PRO A 106 -1.21 10.27 -5.08
C PRO A 106 -0.99 10.80 -3.66
N GLY A 107 0.27 10.82 -3.22
CA GLY A 107 0.61 11.30 -1.90
C GLY A 107 2.08 11.22 -1.55
N VAL A 108 2.32 11.26 -0.25
CA VAL A 108 3.63 11.12 0.36
C VAL A 108 3.64 9.96 1.33
N GLN A 109 4.80 9.35 1.50
CA GLN A 109 5.03 8.30 2.49
C GLN A 109 6.18 8.71 3.40
N LEU A 110 5.95 8.57 4.70
CA LEU A 110 7.01 8.49 5.70
C LEU A 110 7.20 7.02 6.06
N ARG A 111 8.43 6.51 5.94
CA ARG A 111 8.80 5.17 6.36
C ARG A 111 9.89 5.27 7.41
N VAL A 112 9.70 4.60 8.55
CA VAL A 112 10.61 4.61 9.69
C VAL A 112 11.06 3.18 9.97
N PHE A 113 12.36 2.97 10.05
CA PHE A 113 12.96 1.69 10.38
C PHE A 113 13.11 1.56 11.89
N LEU A 114 12.35 0.65 12.49
CA LEU A 114 12.43 0.32 13.90
C LEU A 114 13.66 -0.57 14.20
N ALA A 115 14.06 -1.35 13.19
CA ALA A 115 15.27 -2.15 13.14
C ALA A 115 15.78 -2.19 11.69
N SER A 116 16.98 -2.71 11.45
CA SER A 116 17.55 -2.83 10.09
C SER A 116 16.67 -3.62 9.11
N ASN A 117 15.78 -4.47 9.63
CA ASN A 117 14.87 -5.32 8.87
C ASN A 117 13.39 -5.04 9.16
N VAL A 118 13.02 -4.04 9.95
CA VAL A 118 11.60 -3.78 10.31
C VAL A 118 11.28 -2.32 10.06
N ALA A 119 10.27 -2.07 9.22
CA ALA A 119 9.81 -0.72 8.90
C ALA A 119 8.31 -0.54 9.16
N VAL A 120 7.95 0.61 9.69
CA VAL A 120 6.56 1.12 9.74
C VAL A 120 6.45 2.29 8.78
N SER A 121 5.37 2.34 8.01
CA SER A 121 5.08 3.44 7.10
C SER A 121 3.74 4.11 7.42
N ALA A 122 3.67 5.39 7.12
CA ALA A 122 2.44 6.18 7.11
C ALA A 122 2.34 6.92 5.77
N ASN A 123 1.16 6.83 5.15
CA ASN A 123 0.84 7.43 3.86
C ASN A 123 -0.20 8.52 4.06
N VAL A 124 0.03 9.67 3.44
CA VAL A 124 -0.92 10.80 3.44
C VAL A 124 -1.07 11.28 2.01
N GLY A 125 -2.30 11.51 1.58
CA GLY A 125 -2.57 11.91 0.20
C GLY A 125 -4.03 12.15 -0.08
N LEU A 126 -4.36 12.04 -1.35
CA LEU A 126 -5.72 12.08 -1.87
C LEU A 126 -6.10 10.68 -2.34
N SER A 127 -7.38 10.33 -2.28
CA SER A 127 -7.91 9.14 -2.93
C SER A 127 -8.90 9.57 -4.02
N ILE A 128 -8.69 9.05 -5.22
CA ILE A 128 -9.53 9.30 -6.39
C ILE A 128 -10.06 7.94 -6.85
N GLY A 129 -11.36 7.72 -6.68
CA GLY A 129 -12.02 6.45 -6.99
C GLY A 129 -13.03 6.60 -8.14
N VAL A 130 -13.11 5.58 -8.99
CA VAL A 130 -14.20 5.42 -9.97
C VAL A 130 -14.81 4.03 -9.86
N VAL A 131 -16.14 3.94 -9.91
CA VAL A 131 -16.87 2.67 -9.82
C VAL A 131 -17.80 2.55 -11.03
N ASP A 132 -17.55 1.53 -11.85
CA ASP A 132 -18.32 1.13 -13.06
C ASP A 132 -19.01 2.28 -13.83
N ALA A 133 -18.21 3.30 -14.16
CA ALA A 133 -18.58 4.45 -14.98
C ALA A 133 -19.78 5.29 -14.49
N SER A 134 -20.27 5.06 -13.26
CA SER A 134 -21.46 5.72 -12.71
C SER A 134 -21.15 6.90 -11.78
N GLY A 135 -19.91 7.00 -11.30
CA GLY A 135 -19.48 8.08 -10.41
C GLY A 135 -17.97 8.21 -10.28
N VAL A 136 -17.52 9.43 -10.03
CA VAL A 136 -16.16 9.76 -9.60
C VAL A 136 -16.27 10.24 -8.15
N ASP A 137 -15.56 9.58 -7.25
CA ASP A 137 -15.39 10.04 -5.88
C ASP A 137 -13.98 10.58 -5.69
N VAL A 138 -13.89 11.73 -5.04
CA VAL A 138 -12.61 12.36 -4.68
C VAL A 138 -12.67 12.62 -3.19
N THR A 139 -12.02 11.75 -2.43
CA THR A 139 -11.97 11.85 -0.98
C THR A 139 -10.62 12.36 -0.53
N GLY A 140 -10.67 13.31 0.42
CA GLY A 140 -9.50 13.94 1.00
C GLY A 140 -9.31 13.51 2.46
N GLN A 141 -8.06 13.22 2.80
CA GLN A 141 -7.56 13.02 4.16
C GLN A 141 -8.02 11.75 4.89
N THR A 142 -7.69 10.60 4.32
CA THR A 142 -7.47 9.36 5.08
C THR A 142 -5.98 9.24 5.43
N ILE A 143 -5.61 8.42 6.42
CA ILE A 143 -4.22 8.03 6.68
C ILE A 143 -4.11 6.54 6.36
N GLY A 144 -3.24 6.20 5.40
CA GLY A 144 -2.83 4.82 5.14
C GLY A 144 -1.51 4.50 5.84
N GLY A 145 -1.07 3.25 5.78
CA GLY A 145 0.22 2.87 6.33
C GLY A 145 0.49 1.38 6.22
N GLY A 146 1.65 0.96 6.69
CA GLY A 146 2.06 -0.43 6.60
C GLY A 146 3.14 -0.83 7.57
N LEU A 147 3.35 -2.14 7.67
CA LEU A 147 4.42 -2.76 8.44
C LEU A 147 5.09 -3.78 7.54
N HIS A 148 6.42 -3.70 7.41
CA HIS A 148 7.18 -4.59 6.54
C HIS A 148 8.42 -5.12 7.25
N TYR A 149 8.68 -6.42 7.07
CA TYR A 149 9.93 -7.07 7.41
C TYR A 149 10.77 -7.26 6.14
N TYR A 150 12.02 -6.80 6.13
CA TYR A 150 12.91 -6.84 4.96
C TYR A 150 13.93 -7.98 5.03
N PHE A 151 14.07 -8.68 3.91
CA PHE A 151 15.09 -9.66 3.62
C PHE A 151 16.15 -9.03 2.71
N PHE A 152 17.42 -9.16 3.08
CA PHE A 152 18.58 -8.63 2.38
C PHE A 152 19.71 -9.66 2.32
#